data_AF-A0A2M8J3X3-F1
#
_entry.id   AF-A0A2M8J3X3-F1
#
_cell.length_a   1.000
_cell.length_b   1.000
_cell.length_c   1.000
_cell.angle_alpha   90.00
_cell.angle_beta   90.00
_cell.angle_gamma   90.00
#
_symmetry.space_group_name_H-M   'P 1'
#
loop_
_entity.id
_entity.type
_entity.pdbx_description
1 polymer ?
#
loop_
_entity_poly.entity_id
_entity_poly.type
_entity_poly.pdbx_seq_one_letter_code
_entity_poly.pdbx_strand_id
1 'polypeptide(L)'
;MSSTVYSPTGQWSAGARYTAPGDVDVLISNAGGDTAHFDVTADDTAPAITVGQGHPVQPGTSRAMTLRAGERLWLAGRTVVTLGVLAP
;
A
#
# COMPACT_ATOMS: atom_id res chain seq x y z
N MET A 1 -5.68 -16.91 -1.99
CA MET A 1 -5.13 -15.62 -1.52
C MET A 1 -3.71 -15.51 -2.04
N SER A 2 -3.41 -14.49 -2.84
CA SER A 2 -2.02 -14.18 -3.23
C SER A 2 -1.48 -13.10 -2.32
N SER A 3 -0.17 -13.11 -2.07
CA SER A 3 0.51 -12.04 -1.36
C SER A 3 1.71 -11.55 -2.16
N THR A 4 2.01 -10.26 -2.03
CA THR A 4 3.17 -9.62 -2.65
C THR A 4 3.92 -8.85 -1.57
N VAL A 5 5.24 -9.05 -1.51
CA VAL A 5 6.11 -8.34 -0.58
C VAL A 5 6.64 -7.09 -1.27
N TYR A 6 6.48 -5.96 -0.61
CA TYR A 6 7.00 -4.66 -1.02
C TYR A 6 8.09 -4.19 -0.06
N SER A 7 9.13 -3.58 -0.62
CA SER A 7 10.17 -2.86 0.10
C SER A 7 10.09 -1.37 -0.26
N PRO A 8 9.06 -0.64 0.22
CA PRO A 8 8.92 0.77 -0.02
C PRO A 8 10.16 1.56 0.43
N THR A 9 10.29 2.76 -0.12
CA THR A 9 11.32 3.71 0.29
C THR A 9 10.68 4.87 1.05
N GLY A 10 11.46 5.80 1.56
CA GLY A 10 10.95 7.00 2.26
C GLY A 10 10.20 8.00 1.37
N GLN A 11 9.74 7.60 0.18
CA GLN A 11 9.02 8.40 -0.80
C GLN A 11 8.00 7.53 -1.53
N TRP A 12 6.95 8.16 -2.06
CA TRP A 12 6.02 7.50 -2.98
C TRP A 12 6.76 7.08 -4.24
N SER A 13 6.63 5.82 -4.63
CA SER A 13 7.34 5.26 -5.79
C SER A 13 6.52 4.17 -6.46
N ALA A 14 6.60 4.11 -7.79
CA ALA A 14 5.93 3.08 -8.58
C ALA A 14 6.48 1.68 -8.30
N GLY A 15 7.69 1.56 -7.71
CA GLY A 15 8.26 0.28 -7.27
C GLY A 15 7.54 -0.32 -6.06
N ALA A 16 6.77 0.48 -5.32
CA ALA A 16 5.94 0.03 -4.19
C ALA A 16 4.49 0.43 -4.41
N ARG A 17 3.96 0.04 -5.58
CA ARG A 17 2.60 0.31 -6.01
C ARG A 17 1.88 -0.97 -6.41
N TYR A 18 0.59 -1.04 -6.08
CA TYR A 18 -0.33 -2.05 -6.57
C TYR A 18 -1.43 -1.39 -7.41
N THR A 19 -1.71 -1.94 -8.59
CA THR A 19 -2.82 -1.49 -9.44
C THR A 19 -3.95 -2.50 -9.33
N ALA A 20 -5.12 -2.05 -8.88
CA ALA A 20 -6.29 -2.89 -8.75
C ALA A 20 -6.87 -3.24 -10.14
N PRO A 21 -6.87 -4.52 -10.55
CA PRO A 21 -7.40 -4.93 -11.86
C PRO A 21 -8.94 -4.88 -11.93
N GLY A 22 -9.58 -4.79 -10.77
CA GLY A 22 -11.02 -4.73 -10.54
C GLY A 22 -11.26 -4.35 -9.08
N ASP A 23 -12.52 -4.31 -8.64
CA ASP A 23 -12.84 -4.11 -7.23
C ASP A 23 -12.28 -5.29 -6.43
N VAL A 24 -11.46 -5.01 -5.41
CA VAL A 24 -10.72 -6.03 -4.69
C VAL A 24 -10.45 -5.63 -3.24
N ASP A 25 -10.57 -6.60 -2.34
CA ASP A 25 -10.19 -6.42 -0.95
C ASP A 25 -8.71 -6.72 -0.76
N VAL A 26 -8.02 -5.83 -0.06
CA VAL A 26 -6.60 -5.95 0.24
C VAL A 26 -6.33 -5.85 1.73
N LEU A 27 -5.30 -6.57 2.16
CA LEU A 27 -4.76 -6.50 3.51
C LEU A 27 -3.32 -6.01 3.44
N ILE A 28 -3.08 -4.81 3.96
CA ILE A 28 -1.75 -4.21 4.07
C ILE A 28 -1.18 -4.61 5.43
N SER A 29 -0.14 -5.44 5.46
CA SER A 29 0.50 -5.92 6.69
C SER A 29 1.92 -5.36 6.82
N ASN A 30 2.18 -4.58 7.85
CA ASN A 30 3.52 -4.06 8.14
C ASN A 30 4.24 -4.98 9.14
N ALA A 31 5.11 -5.84 8.64
CA ALA A 31 5.87 -6.78 9.46
C ALA A 31 7.26 -6.24 9.87
N GLY A 32 7.67 -5.07 9.38
CA GLY A 32 8.96 -4.47 9.74
C GLY A 32 8.90 -3.53 10.95
N GLY A 33 10.04 -2.89 11.23
CA GLY A 33 10.25 -2.09 12.45
C GLY A 33 9.80 -0.63 12.39
N ASP A 34 9.59 -0.08 11.20
CA ASP A 34 9.20 1.32 10.99
C ASP A 34 7.75 1.44 10.54
N THR A 35 7.13 2.60 10.76
CA THR A 35 5.77 2.89 10.27
C THR A 35 5.75 2.98 8.75
N ALA A 36 4.91 2.17 8.11
CA ALA A 36 4.57 2.33 6.70
C ALA A 36 3.45 3.36 6.55
N HIS A 37 3.39 3.99 5.39
CA HIS A 37 2.30 4.87 4.99
C HIS A 37 1.75 4.39 3.66
N PHE A 38 0.45 4.55 3.46
CA PHE A 38 -0.16 4.30 2.17
C PHE A 38 -1.08 5.44 1.75
N ASP A 39 -1.33 5.53 0.46
CA ASP A 39 -2.38 6.37 -0.10
C ASP A 39 -2.90 5.76 -1.39
N VAL A 40 -4.07 6.19 -1.84
CA VAL A 40 -4.74 5.67 -3.04
C VAL A 40 -4.96 6.80 -4.05
N THR A 41 -4.58 6.54 -5.31
CA THR A 41 -4.86 7.44 -6.43
C THR A 41 -5.71 6.75 -7.48
N ALA A 42 -6.42 7.54 -8.29
CA ALA A 42 -7.26 7.04 -9.39
C ALA A 42 -6.49 6.81 -10.70
N ASP A 43 -5.20 7.18 -10.74
CA ASP A 43 -4.34 7.17 -11.92
C ASP A 43 -2.91 6.70 -11.59
N ASP A 44 -2.03 6.69 -12.58
CA ASP A 44 -0.63 6.30 -12.40
C ASP A 44 0.25 7.39 -11.77
N THR A 45 -0.35 8.52 -11.39
CA THR A 45 0.35 9.62 -10.71
C THR A 45 0.52 9.29 -9.24
N ALA A 46 1.74 9.50 -8.72
CA ALA A 46 2.00 9.32 -7.29
C ALA A 46 1.21 10.36 -6.46
N PRO A 47 0.89 10.05 -5.19
CA PRO A 47 0.21 10.98 -4.30
C PRO A 47 0.92 12.33 -4.20
N ALA A 48 0.19 13.43 -4.36
CA ALA A 48 0.70 14.79 -4.28
C ALA A 48 0.81 15.30 -2.82
N ILE A 49 1.05 14.40 -1.89
CA ILE A 49 1.20 14.67 -0.45
C ILE A 49 2.56 14.16 0.04
N THR A 50 3.05 14.70 1.15
CA THR A 50 4.22 14.13 1.80
C THR A 50 3.89 12.77 2.41
N VAL A 51 4.88 11.88 2.52
CA VAL A 51 4.66 10.51 3.04
C VAL A 51 4.00 10.51 4.43
N GLY A 52 4.39 11.42 5.31
CA GLY A 52 3.83 11.53 6.66
C GLY A 52 2.37 12.01 6.73
N GLN A 53 1.81 12.50 5.62
CA GLN A 53 0.38 12.82 5.50
C GLN A 53 -0.45 11.63 5.00
N GLY A 54 0.20 10.59 4.50
CA GLY A 54 -0.46 9.35 4.10
C GLY A 54 -1.04 8.60 5.31
N HIS A 55 -1.83 7.59 5.02
CA HIS A 55 -2.44 6.76 6.05
C HIS A 55 -1.41 5.83 6.70
N PRO A 56 -1.20 5.91 8.03
CA PRO A 56 -0.19 5.10 8.69
C PRO A 56 -0.65 3.64 8.85
N VAL A 57 0.33 2.74 8.79
CA VAL A 57 0.23 1.32 9.19
C VAL A 57 1.38 1.06 10.15
N GLN A 58 1.04 0.93 11.44
CA GLN A 58 2.02 0.78 12.51
C GLN A 58 2.76 -0.57 12.40
N PRO A 59 4.00 -0.65 12.89
CA PRO A 59 4.74 -1.92 13.00
C PRO A 59 3.92 -3.02 13.67
N GLY A 60 3.93 -4.22 13.10
CA GLY A 60 3.20 -5.38 13.62
C GLY A 60 1.69 -5.34 13.43
N THR A 61 1.15 -4.32 12.73
CA THR A 61 -0.28 -4.18 12.47
C THR A 61 -0.64 -4.46 11.02
N SER A 62 -1.91 -4.76 10.80
CA SER A 62 -2.47 -4.90 9.45
C SER A 62 -3.68 -3.99 9.28
N ARG A 63 -3.91 -3.52 8.06
CA ARG A 63 -5.05 -2.70 7.68
C ARG A 63 -5.74 -3.28 6.46
N ALA A 64 -7.01 -3.64 6.62
CA ALA A 64 -7.87 -4.08 5.53
C ALA A 64 -8.52 -2.87 4.86
N MET A 65 -8.69 -2.94 3.54
CA MET A 65 -9.46 -1.98 2.76
C MET A 65 -9.89 -2.56 1.41
N THR A 66 -10.85 -1.93 0.76
CA THR A 66 -11.26 -2.25 -0.60
C THR A 66 -10.66 -1.22 -1.55
N LEU A 67 -10.10 -1.69 -2.66
CA LEU A 67 -9.71 -0.86 -3.80
C LEU A 67 -10.72 -1.02 -4.92
N ARG A 68 -11.03 0.06 -5.62
CA ARG A 68 -11.88 0.04 -6.80
C ARG A 68 -11.08 -0.29 -8.04
N ALA A 69 -11.77 -0.76 -9.08
CA ALA A 69 -11.19 -1.00 -10.39
C ALA A 69 -10.39 0.22 -10.89
N GLY A 70 -9.11 0.01 -11.18
CA GLY A 70 -8.21 1.06 -11.64
C GLY A 70 -7.60 1.92 -10.53
N GLU A 71 -7.90 1.71 -9.25
CA GLU A 71 -7.18 2.42 -8.18
C GLU A 71 -5.74 1.93 -8.05
N ARG A 72 -4.85 2.84 -7.65
CA ARG A 72 -3.44 2.57 -7.37
C ARG A 72 -3.21 2.75 -5.88
N LEU A 73 -2.87 1.67 -5.20
CA LEU A 73 -2.38 1.71 -3.83
C LEU A 73 -0.87 1.97 -3.86
N TRP A 74 -0.44 3.06 -3.23
CA TRP A 74 0.96 3.43 -3.08
C TRP A 74 1.41 3.16 -1.65
N LEU A 75 2.60 2.57 -1.50
CA LEU A 75 3.22 2.29 -0.22
C LEU A 75 4.51 3.11 -0.10
N ALA A 76 4.74 3.66 1.09
CA ALA A 76 5.95 4.38 1.45
C ALA A 76 6.36 4.05 2.91
N GLY A 77 7.61 4.34 3.25
CA GLY A 77 8.23 4.00 4.53
C GLY A 77 9.44 3.10 4.34
N ARG A 78 10.38 3.11 5.29
CA ARG A 78 11.63 2.32 5.23
C ARG A 78 11.45 0.95 5.89
N THR A 79 10.39 0.25 5.53
CA THR A 79 9.98 -1.02 6.15
C THR A 79 9.54 -2.02 5.09
N VAL A 80 9.42 -3.30 5.47
CA VAL A 80 8.87 -4.35 4.61
C VAL A 80 7.36 -4.44 4.86
N VAL A 81 6.60 -4.37 3.77
CA VAL A 81 5.13 -4.48 3.80
C VAL A 81 4.70 -5.65 2.94
N THR A 82 3.83 -6.50 3.47
CA THR A 82 3.18 -7.55 2.69
C THR A 82 1.77 -7.08 2.33
N LEU A 83 1.45 -7.10 1.04
CA LEU A 83 0.10 -6.88 0.55
C LEU A 83 -0.55 -8.23 0.27
N GLY A 84 -1.58 -8.59 1.03
CA GLY A 84 -2.46 -9.71 0.70
C GLY A 84 -3.61 -9.25 -0.18
N VAL A 85 -3.84 -9.94 -1.30
CA VAL A 85 -5.02 -9.74 -2.13
C VAL A 85 -6.03 -10.84 -1.80
N LEU A 86 -7.15 -10.41 -1.24
CA LEU A 86 -8.29 -11.25 -0.91
C LEU A 86 -9.15 -11.25 -2.18
N ALA A 87 -9.24 -12.40 -2.84
CA ALA A 87 -10.06 -12.52 -4.04
C ALA A 87 -11.51 -12.13 -3.72
N PRO A 88 -12.24 -11.53 -4.67
CA PRO A 88 -13.68 -11.28 -4.52
C PRO A 88 -14.48 -12.58 -4.31
#